data_AF-A0A2G9U5R7-F1
#
_entry.id   AF-A0A2G9U5R7-F1
#
_cell.length_a   1.000
_cell.length_b   1.000
_cell.length_c   1.000
_cell.angle_alpha   90.00
_cell.angle_beta   90.00
_cell.angle_gamma   90.00
#
_symmetry.space_group_name_H-M   'P 1'
#
loop_
_entity.id
_entity.type
_entity.pdbx_description
1 polymer ?
#
loop_
_entity_poly.entity_id
_entity_poly.type
_entity_poly.pdbx_seq_one_letter_code
_entity_poly.pdbx_strand_id
1 'polypeptide(L)'
;MRITLCIPEDYSYVDDHYFLATMNVQIVSLCSHSLDEPLDTRRLLGHGSLPLISIMRRGSPLLRCHGYGIIRAIDLEKKLFYLITPTPSTELSKVTIFARGTDIMVPQMLLESQPAGNVPYLSRPALATKSGIISDLYNGLKNIKTGRREYFPATS
;
A
#
# COMPACT_ATOMS: atom_id res chain seq x y z
N MET A 1 -18.23 10.21 -2.61
CA MET A 1 -18.40 9.53 -1.30
C MET A 1 -17.29 10.01 -0.38
N ARG A 2 -17.60 10.47 0.84
CA ARG A 2 -16.59 10.97 1.79
C ARG A 2 -16.17 9.80 2.69
N ILE A 3 -14.96 9.31 2.50
CA ILE A 3 -14.38 8.22 3.29
C ILE A 3 -13.56 8.79 4.46
N THR A 4 -13.71 8.18 5.63
CA THR A 4 -12.81 8.35 6.77
C THR A 4 -11.84 7.18 6.85
N LEU A 5 -10.56 7.46 7.09
CA LEU A 5 -9.53 6.46 7.30
C LEU A 5 -9.35 6.25 8.80
N CYS A 6 -9.68 5.06 9.28
CA CYS A 6 -9.40 4.67 10.66
C CYS A 6 -8.10 3.87 10.70
N ILE A 7 -7.17 4.27 11.55
CA ILE A 7 -5.89 3.57 11.73
C ILE A 7 -5.66 3.19 13.19
N PRO A 8 -4.91 2.12 13.47
CA PRO A 8 -4.47 1.81 14.82
C PRO A 8 -3.60 2.92 15.40
N GLU A 9 -3.58 3.05 16.73
CA GLU A 9 -2.72 4.01 17.44
C GLU A 9 -1.23 3.88 17.07
N ASP A 10 -0.77 2.66 16.80
CA ASP A 10 0.60 2.39 16.36
C ASP A 10 0.94 3.03 15.02
N TYR A 11 -0.03 3.51 14.24
CA TYR A 11 0.21 4.26 12.99
C TYR A 11 0.16 5.78 13.17
N SER A 12 0.00 6.27 14.39
CA SER A 12 -0.08 7.70 14.68
C SER A 12 1.22 8.48 14.42
N TYR A 13 2.37 7.79 14.37
CA TYR A 13 3.66 8.41 14.06
C TYR A 13 3.87 8.71 12.57
N VAL A 14 3.02 8.18 11.69
CA VAL A 14 3.17 8.37 10.24
C VAL A 14 2.82 9.81 9.89
N ASP A 15 3.79 10.52 9.31
CA ASP A 15 3.59 11.86 8.81
C ASP A 15 2.53 11.89 7.69
N ASP A 16 1.69 12.93 7.72
CA ASP A 16 0.57 13.10 6.79
C ASP A 16 0.99 13.05 5.32
N HIS A 17 2.19 13.53 4.98
CA HIS A 17 2.69 13.53 3.59
C HIS A 17 2.87 12.11 3.04
N TYR A 18 3.14 11.14 3.91
CA TYR A 18 3.32 9.73 3.53
C TYR A 18 2.10 8.87 3.84
N PHE A 19 1.13 9.39 4.58
CA PHE A 19 0.01 8.62 5.13
C PHE A 19 -0.72 7.79 4.07
N LEU A 20 -1.15 8.41 2.97
CA LEU A 20 -1.85 7.71 1.90
C LEU A 20 -0.93 6.73 1.16
N ALA A 21 0.37 7.01 1.04
CA ALA A 21 1.30 6.04 0.48
C ALA A 21 1.36 4.75 1.31
N THR A 22 1.27 4.85 2.64
CA THR A 22 1.25 3.68 3.54
C THR A 22 -0.03 2.85 3.44
N MET A 23 -1.10 3.40 2.86
CA MET A 23 -2.38 2.72 2.68
C MET A 23 -2.43 1.91 1.38
N ASN A 24 -1.53 2.18 0.42
CA ASN A 24 -1.48 1.40 -0.80
C ASN A 24 -1.16 -0.07 -0.49
N VAL A 25 -1.87 -0.95 -1.20
CA VAL A 25 -1.83 -2.41 -1.09
C VAL A 25 -2.28 -2.96 0.27
N GLN A 26 -2.67 -2.11 1.23
CA GLN A 26 -3.13 -2.58 2.53
C GLN A 26 -4.50 -3.25 2.44
N ILE A 27 -4.66 -4.32 3.23
CA ILE A 27 -5.97 -4.89 3.53
C ILE A 27 -6.67 -3.97 4.53
N VAL A 28 -7.89 -3.58 4.21
CA VAL A 28 -8.75 -2.74 5.04
C VAL A 28 -10.09 -3.41 5.28
N SER A 29 -10.67 -3.21 6.46
CA SER A 29 -12.08 -3.46 6.68
C SER A 29 -12.90 -2.29 6.15
N LEU A 30 -14.04 -2.64 5.56
CA LEU A 30 -14.99 -1.73 4.95
C LEU A 30 -16.12 -1.53 5.95
N CYS A 31 -16.12 -0.37 6.60
CA CYS A 31 -16.93 -0.13 7.78
C CYS A 31 -17.90 1.03 7.60
N SER A 32 -18.92 1.03 8.44
CA SER A 32 -19.70 2.20 8.79
C SER A 32 -19.63 2.43 10.30
N HIS A 33 -20.09 3.59 10.74
CA HIS A 33 -20.15 3.93 12.15
C HIS A 33 -21.53 4.53 12.47
N SER A 34 -22.00 4.34 13.71
CA SER A 34 -23.28 4.89 14.17
C SER A 34 -23.20 6.43 14.22
N LEU A 35 -24.31 7.13 14.05
CA LEU A 35 -24.26 8.59 14.21
C LEU A 35 -24.16 9.01 15.69
N ASP A 36 -24.46 8.10 16.61
CA ASP A 36 -24.59 8.38 18.04
C ASP A 36 -23.26 8.33 18.82
N GLU A 37 -22.17 7.85 18.22
CA GLU A 37 -20.88 7.65 18.89
C GLU A 37 -19.74 8.41 18.16
N PRO A 38 -19.62 9.74 18.27
CA PRO A 38 -18.74 10.52 17.41
C PRO A 38 -17.29 10.00 17.39
N LEU A 39 -16.74 9.85 16.18
CA LEU A 39 -15.33 9.56 15.98
C LEU A 39 -14.51 10.84 16.17
N ASP A 40 -13.43 10.74 16.94
CA ASP A 40 -12.39 11.78 16.95
C ASP A 40 -11.69 11.78 15.59
N THR A 41 -11.81 12.88 14.86
CA THR A 41 -11.29 12.96 13.49
C THR A 41 -10.55 14.26 13.22
N ARG A 42 -9.53 14.17 12.38
CA ARG A 42 -8.81 15.31 11.81
C ARG A 42 -8.77 15.22 10.29
N ARG A 43 -8.57 16.35 9.62
CA ARG A 43 -8.29 16.37 8.18
C ARG A 43 -6.84 16.01 7.92
N LEU A 44 -6.60 15.14 6.94
CA LEU A 44 -5.25 14.89 6.43
C LEU A 44 -4.64 16.21 5.89
N LEU A 45 -3.42 16.54 6.31
CA LEU A 45 -2.71 17.79 6.04
C LEU A 45 -3.50 19.07 6.43
N GLY A 46 -4.55 18.94 7.26
CA GLY A 46 -5.48 20.04 7.54
C GLY A 46 -6.31 20.48 6.33
N HIS A 47 -6.22 19.80 5.19
CA HIS A 47 -6.80 20.28 3.94
C HIS A 47 -8.25 19.80 3.78
N GLY A 48 -9.17 20.75 3.53
CA GLY A 48 -10.61 20.48 3.52
C GLY A 48 -11.07 19.43 2.50
N SER A 49 -10.32 19.25 1.41
CA SER A 49 -10.63 18.29 0.35
C SER A 49 -10.03 16.89 0.53
N LEU A 50 -9.18 16.70 1.54
CA LEU A 50 -8.56 15.41 1.81
C LEU A 50 -9.39 14.59 2.79
N PRO A 51 -9.20 13.25 2.83
CA PRO A 51 -9.94 12.37 3.73
C PRO A 51 -9.83 12.77 5.20
N LEU A 52 -10.82 12.34 5.99
CA LEU A 52 -10.68 12.33 7.45
C LEU A 52 -9.78 11.20 7.88
N ILE A 53 -9.06 11.42 8.98
CA ILE A 53 -8.32 10.39 9.70
C ILE A 53 -8.88 10.32 11.11
N SER A 54 -9.09 9.09 11.59
CA SER A 54 -9.40 8.79 12.98
C SER A 54 -8.38 7.79 13.52
N ILE A 55 -7.86 8.04 14.71
CA ILE A 55 -6.92 7.13 15.39
C ILE A 55 -7.73 6.26 16.35
N MET A 56 -7.71 4.96 16.12
CA MET A 56 -8.41 3.96 16.93
C MET A 56 -7.58 3.61 18.16
N ARG A 57 -8.17 3.84 19.33
CA ARG A 57 -7.59 3.60 20.66
C ARG A 57 -8.52 2.74 21.49
N ARG A 58 -8.05 2.32 22.67
CA ARG A 58 -8.95 1.70 23.66
C ARG A 58 -10.07 2.69 24.01
N GLY A 59 -11.31 2.22 23.92
CA GLY A 59 -12.50 3.05 24.14
C GLY A 59 -13.00 3.79 22.89
N SER A 60 -12.36 3.62 21.72
CA SER A 60 -12.94 4.10 20.47
C SER A 60 -14.27 3.39 20.19
N PRO A 61 -15.22 4.10 19.54
CA PRO A 61 -16.50 3.54 19.13
C PRO A 61 -16.37 2.26 18.30
N LEU A 62 -17.35 1.36 18.42
CA LEU A 62 -17.37 0.16 17.61
C LEU A 62 -17.77 0.49 16.17
N LEU A 63 -17.08 -0.15 15.22
CA LEU A 63 -17.36 0.00 13.80
C LEU A 63 -18.20 -1.20 13.33
N ARG A 64 -19.20 -0.93 12.48
CA ARG A 64 -19.94 -1.98 11.80
C ARG A 64 -19.18 -2.39 10.54
N CYS A 65 -18.62 -3.60 10.56
CA CYS A 65 -17.92 -4.16 9.41
C CYS A 65 -18.91 -4.73 8.38
N HIS A 66 -18.76 -4.32 7.12
CA HIS A 66 -19.53 -4.80 5.98
C HIS A 66 -18.74 -5.78 5.10
N GLY A 67 -17.43 -5.89 5.33
CA GLY A 67 -16.53 -6.77 4.59
C GLY A 67 -15.11 -6.22 4.57
N TYR A 68 -14.32 -6.69 3.60
CA TYR A 68 -12.90 -6.37 3.49
C TYR A 68 -12.52 -6.04 2.06
N GLY A 69 -11.41 -5.33 1.89
CA GLY A 69 -10.87 -5.04 0.57
C GLY A 69 -9.40 -4.67 0.61
N ILE A 70 -8.82 -4.53 -0.57
CA ILE A 70 -7.43 -4.13 -0.79
C ILE A 70 -7.44 -2.80 -1.51
N ILE A 71 -6.79 -1.80 -0.93
CA ILE A 71 -6.58 -0.52 -1.61
C ILE A 71 -5.49 -0.74 -2.65
N ARG A 72 -5.87 -1.02 -3.90
CA ARG A 72 -4.92 -1.25 -5.00
C ARG A 72 -4.09 0.00 -5.30
N ALA A 73 -4.74 1.15 -5.30
CA ALA A 73 -4.11 2.43 -5.63
C ALA A 73 -4.91 3.60 -5.07
N ILE A 74 -4.23 4.73 -4.88
CA ILE A 74 -4.82 6.00 -4.48
C ILE A 74 -4.40 7.05 -5.50
N ASP A 75 -5.38 7.73 -6.08
CA ASP A 75 -5.16 8.85 -7.01
C ASP A 75 -5.52 10.15 -6.29
N LEU A 76 -4.48 10.91 -5.92
CA LEU A 76 -4.63 12.15 -5.16
C LEU A 76 -5.27 13.27 -5.98
N GLU A 77 -4.95 13.35 -7.27
CA GLU A 77 -5.47 14.37 -8.17
C GLU A 77 -6.97 14.19 -8.39
N LYS A 78 -7.38 12.95 -8.67
CA LYS A 78 -8.80 12.58 -8.85
C LYS A 78 -9.53 12.36 -7.52
N LYS A 79 -8.81 12.27 -6.41
CA LYS A 79 -9.34 11.99 -5.06
C LYS A 79 -10.11 10.66 -5.01
N LEU A 80 -9.52 9.62 -5.59
CA LEU A 80 -10.11 8.29 -5.71
C LEU A 80 -9.28 7.22 -5.00
N PHE A 81 -10.00 6.28 -4.41
CA PHE A 81 -9.44 5.01 -3.96
C PHE A 81 -9.86 3.91 -4.95
N TYR A 82 -8.89 3.17 -5.48
CA TYR A 82 -9.16 1.96 -6.26
C TYR A 82 -9.16 0.78 -5.30
N LEU A 83 -10.34 0.19 -5.08
CA LEU A 83 -10.54 -0.89 -4.12
C LEU A 83 -10.81 -2.20 -4.86
N ILE A 84 -10.12 -3.28 -4.48
CA ILE A 84 -10.45 -4.64 -4.86
C ILE A 84 -11.18 -5.27 -3.67
N THR A 85 -12.39 -5.78 -3.87
CA THR A 85 -13.19 -6.33 -2.79
C THR A 85 -14.20 -7.36 -3.30
N PRO A 86 -14.43 -8.46 -2.56
CA PRO A 86 -15.55 -9.37 -2.82
C PRO A 86 -16.89 -8.83 -2.28
N THR A 87 -16.88 -7.73 -1.54
CA THR A 87 -18.08 -7.16 -0.91
C THR A 87 -19.06 -6.68 -1.99
N PRO A 88 -20.34 -7.09 -1.94
CA PRO A 88 -21.33 -6.71 -2.94
C PRO A 88 -21.64 -5.22 -2.89
N SER A 89 -22.09 -4.66 -4.02
CA SER A 89 -22.42 -3.24 -4.17
C SER A 89 -23.45 -2.74 -3.16
N THR A 90 -24.40 -3.60 -2.76
CA THR A 90 -25.43 -3.32 -1.74
C THR A 90 -24.86 -3.06 -0.34
N GLU A 91 -23.75 -3.70 0.00
CA GLU A 91 -23.02 -3.44 1.24
C GLU A 91 -22.04 -2.28 1.07
N LEU A 92 -21.38 -2.17 -0.10
CA LEU A 92 -20.46 -1.07 -0.40
C LEU A 92 -21.12 0.32 -0.33
N SER A 93 -22.41 0.44 -0.68
CA SER A 93 -23.14 1.71 -0.57
C SER A 93 -23.30 2.20 0.87
N LYS A 94 -23.09 1.34 1.87
CA LYS A 94 -23.18 1.67 3.30
C LYS A 94 -21.81 2.08 3.89
N VAL A 95 -20.73 1.79 3.18
CA VAL A 95 -19.37 1.98 3.68
C VAL A 95 -19.03 3.47 3.71
N THR A 96 -18.55 3.95 4.85
CA THR A 96 -18.06 5.33 5.03
C THR A 96 -16.65 5.37 5.61
N ILE A 97 -16.13 4.21 6.03
CA ILE A 97 -14.85 4.09 6.71
C ILE A 97 -14.02 2.99 6.07
N PHE A 98 -12.75 3.27 5.83
CA PHE A 98 -11.73 2.24 5.64
C PHE A 98 -10.91 2.14 6.93
N ALA A 99 -11.03 1.00 7.62
CA ALA A 99 -10.28 0.74 8.83
C ALA A 99 -9.09 -0.17 8.50
N ARG A 100 -7.88 0.33 8.74
CA ARG A 100 -6.65 -0.43 8.58
C ARG A 100 -6.47 -1.37 9.78
N GLY A 101 -6.12 -2.63 9.52
CA GLY A 101 -5.70 -3.55 10.58
C GLY A 101 -4.21 -3.40 10.91
N THR A 102 -3.83 -3.81 12.12
CA THR A 102 -2.42 -3.95 12.53
C THR A 102 -1.90 -5.32 12.08
N ASP A 103 -0.67 -5.36 11.57
CA ASP A 103 0.06 -6.60 11.22
C ASP A 103 -0.66 -7.55 10.24
N ILE A 104 -1.60 -7.04 9.45
CA ILE A 104 -2.23 -7.81 8.37
C ILE A 104 -1.29 -7.82 7.17
N MET A 105 -0.56 -8.92 7.01
CA MET A 105 0.31 -9.14 5.86
C MET A 105 -0.52 -9.37 4.61
N VAL A 106 -0.15 -8.68 3.53
CA VAL A 106 -0.75 -8.87 2.21
C VAL A 106 -0.15 -10.14 1.60
N PRO A 107 -0.96 -11.14 1.21
CA PRO A 107 -0.44 -12.35 0.59
C PRO A 107 0.43 -12.03 -0.63
N GLN A 108 1.68 -12.51 -0.61
CA GLN A 108 2.67 -12.27 -1.66
C GLN A 108 2.16 -12.66 -3.06
N MET A 109 1.35 -13.72 -3.15
CA MET A 109 0.71 -14.17 -4.39
C MET A 109 -0.09 -13.06 -5.09
N LEU A 110 -0.70 -12.13 -4.35
CA LEU A 110 -1.47 -11.02 -4.94
C LEU A 110 -0.57 -10.00 -5.65
N LEU A 111 0.66 -9.86 -5.18
CA LEU A 111 1.68 -9.02 -5.79
C LEU A 111 2.34 -9.73 -6.97
N GLU A 112 2.62 -11.03 -6.86
CA GLU A 112 3.39 -11.78 -7.86
C GLU A 112 2.58 -12.28 -9.05
N SER A 113 1.27 -12.47 -8.90
CA SER A 113 0.41 -13.00 -9.97
C SER A 113 0.08 -11.98 -11.07
N GLN A 114 0.87 -10.91 -11.18
CA GLN A 114 0.68 -9.86 -12.17
C GLN A 114 1.41 -10.22 -13.47
N PRO A 115 0.77 -10.13 -14.65
CA PRO A 115 1.38 -10.50 -15.93
C PRO A 115 2.43 -9.50 -16.45
N ALA A 116 2.73 -8.44 -15.71
CA ALA A 116 3.59 -7.34 -16.14
C ALA A 116 5.06 -7.55 -15.72
N GLY A 117 6.02 -7.14 -16.54
CA GLY A 117 7.46 -7.26 -16.22
C GLY A 117 7.97 -6.26 -15.18
N ASN A 118 7.28 -5.13 -14.99
CA ASN A 118 7.60 -4.10 -13.99
C ASN A 118 6.45 -4.01 -12.99
N VAL A 119 6.43 -4.94 -12.03
CA VAL A 119 5.37 -5.01 -11.02
C VAL A 119 5.71 -4.09 -9.84
N PRO A 120 4.83 -3.16 -9.44
CA PRO A 120 5.01 -2.37 -8.22
C PRO A 120 5.16 -3.26 -6.98
N TYR A 121 5.88 -2.80 -5.97
CA TYR A 121 6.12 -3.49 -4.68
C TYR A 121 6.96 -4.78 -4.76
N LEU A 122 7.39 -5.20 -5.96
CA LEU A 122 8.30 -6.33 -6.15
C LEU A 122 9.67 -5.86 -6.64
N SER A 123 10.72 -6.32 -5.97
CA SER A 123 12.09 -6.16 -6.46
C SER A 123 12.43 -7.31 -7.43
N ARG A 124 13.23 -7.01 -8.46
CA ARG A 124 13.60 -7.96 -9.54
C ARG A 124 14.11 -9.34 -9.09
N PRO A 125 14.80 -9.53 -7.94
CA PRO A 125 15.17 -10.87 -7.47
C PRO A 125 13.97 -11.81 -7.26
N ALA A 126 12.80 -11.27 -6.88
CA ALA A 126 11.57 -12.05 -6.67
C ALA A 126 10.91 -12.51 -7.99
N LEU A 127 11.09 -11.75 -9.07
CA LEU A 127 10.57 -12.09 -10.41
C LEU A 127 11.52 -13.01 -11.21
N ALA A 128 12.76 -13.21 -10.74
CA ALA A 128 13.80 -13.92 -11.46
C ALA A 128 13.68 -15.46 -11.40
N THR A 129 12.65 -16.01 -10.76
CA THR A 129 12.43 -17.47 -10.66
C THR A 129 11.81 -18.09 -11.91
N LYS A 130 12.09 -17.53 -13.10
CA LYS A 130 12.01 -18.22 -14.39
C LYS A 130 13.22 -17.88 -15.26
N SER A 131 14.38 -18.38 -14.84
CA SER A 131 15.47 -18.97 -15.65
C SER A 131 15.92 -18.33 -16.98
N GLY A 132 15.94 -17.00 -17.14
CA GLY A 132 16.52 -16.37 -18.35
C GLY A 132 17.60 -15.34 -18.04
N ILE A 133 17.22 -14.30 -17.28
CA ILE A 133 18.07 -13.10 -17.14
C ILE A 133 19.33 -13.36 -16.30
N ILE A 134 19.23 -14.18 -15.25
CA ILE A 134 20.38 -14.51 -14.40
C ILE A 134 21.38 -15.38 -15.16
N SER A 135 20.93 -16.37 -15.94
CA SER A 135 21.84 -17.17 -16.78
C SER A 135 22.53 -16.32 -17.84
N ASP A 136 21.82 -15.36 -18.44
CA ASP A 136 22.39 -14.47 -19.46
C ASP A 136 23.43 -13.51 -18.87
N LEU A 137 23.19 -12.98 -17.66
CA LEU A 137 24.17 -12.19 -16.91
C LEU A 137 25.43 -13.00 -16.56
N TYR A 138 25.28 -14.20 -16.01
CA TYR A 138 26.43 -15.04 -15.68
C TYR A 138 27.18 -15.54 -16.93
N ASN A 139 26.49 -15.81 -18.04
CA ASN A 139 27.13 -16.15 -19.32
C ASN A 139 27.87 -14.95 -19.93
N GLY A 140 27.33 -13.73 -19.80
CA GLY A 140 28.02 -12.51 -20.20
C GLY A 140 29.31 -12.27 -19.42
N LEU A 141 29.31 -12.58 -18.12
CA LEU A 141 30.49 -12.47 -17.25
C LEU A 141 31.55 -13.55 -17.52
N LYS A 142 31.16 -14.76 -17.93
CA LYS A 142 32.11 -15.83 -18.30
C LYS A 142 32.95 -15.51 -19.54
N ASN A 143 32.48 -14.60 -20.41
CA ASN A 143 33.18 -14.20 -21.63
C ASN A 143 34.10 -12.99 -21.44
N ILE A 144 34.14 -12.40 -20.24
CA ILE A 144 35.09 -11.33 -19.93
C ILE A 144 36.44 -11.97 -19.57
N LYS A 145 37.33 -12.09 -20.57
CA LYS A 145 38.75 -12.37 -20.30
C LYS A 145 39.27 -11.31 -19.34
N THR A 146 39.87 -11.75 -18.24
CA THR A 146 40.53 -10.93 -17.21
C THR A 146 41.75 -10.21 -17.80
N GLY A 147 41.51 -9.20 -18.63
CA GLY A 147 42.49 -8.19 -18.97
C GLY A 147 42.61 -7.24 -17.78
N ARG A 148 43.75 -7.27 -17.10
CA ARG A 148 44.11 -6.36 -16.01
C ARG A 148 43.97 -4.92 -16.53
N ARG A 149 42.87 -4.23 -16.18
CA ARG A 149 42.73 -2.79 -16.41
C ARG A 149 43.45 -2.07 -15.28
N GLU A 150 44.60 -1.49 -15.57
CA GLU A 150 45.27 -0.55 -14.67
C GLU A 150 44.47 0.75 -14.64
N TYR A 151 44.00 1.14 -13.44
CA TYR A 151 43.03 2.23 -13.26
C TYR A 151 43.64 3.57 -12.82
N PHE A 152 44.97 3.72 -12.81
CA PHE A 152 45.60 4.97 -12.42
C PHE A 152 46.80 5.30 -13.31
N PRO A 153 46.85 6.48 -13.96
CA PRO A 153 48.10 6.98 -14.51
C PRO A 153 49.02 7.38 -13.34
N ALA A 154 50.23 6.82 -13.31
CA ALA A 154 51.28 7.30 -12.42
C ALA A 154 51.65 8.73 -12.84
N THR A 155 51.34 9.70 -11.99
CA THR A 155 51.77 11.10 -12.17
C THR A 155 53.29 11.19 -11.96
N SER A 156 53.96 11.81 -12.92
CA SER A 156 55.40 12.11 -12.95
C SER A 156 55.80 13.20 -11.96
#